data_AF-A0A6A7AT31-F1
#
_entry.id   AF-A0A6A7AT31-F1
#
_cell.length_a   1.000
_cell.length_b   1.000
_cell.length_c   1.000
_cell.angle_alpha   90.00
_cell.angle_beta   90.00
_cell.angle_gamma   90.00
#
_symmetry.space_group_name_H-M   'P 1'
#
loop_
_entity.id
_entity.type
_entity.pdbx_description
1 polymer ?
#
loop_
_entity_poly.entity_id
_entity_poly.type
_entity_poly.pdbx_seq_one_letter_code
_entity_poly.pdbx_strand_id
1 'polypeptide(L)'
;MRYACHASQLGTQMVSTIRDAVVQLGKTEVEERGYILLESDVSYKPSELAQLVQDCTMPEVANGITACVDTDLSVDVSTFQLNLASRTPHDPEMQFQDWVNNPLERTPYLICEPLCNHGINNLLDAGPKLNARPHIPGDNHPYWYISLVADTPATIHIEDANSASANLLLAGAEKHWIVVHRSSAAKFEECIRKEFKKSQTCSEFVRHHNIVVGPSWLAKRGLIFEVVVQRPGDVMCTMPG
;
A
#
# COMPACT_ATOMS: atom_id res chain seq x y z
N MET A 1 -1.74 -8.10 14.56
CA MET A 1 -1.01 -8.93 13.58
C MET A 1 0.40 -8.38 13.32
N ARG A 2 1.29 -8.40 14.31
CA ARG A 2 2.65 -7.85 14.18
C ARG A 2 3.68 -8.92 14.49
N TYR A 3 4.71 -9.05 13.66
CA TYR A 3 5.75 -10.06 13.80
C TYR A 3 7.12 -9.40 13.64
N ALA A 4 7.95 -9.44 14.67
CA ALA A 4 9.31 -8.90 14.60
C ALA A 4 10.20 -9.80 13.75
N CYS A 5 10.98 -9.20 12.85
CA CYS A 5 11.95 -9.91 12.01
C CYS A 5 13.18 -9.04 11.73
N HIS A 6 14.23 -9.65 11.17
CA HIS A 6 15.41 -8.95 10.69
C HIS A 6 15.35 -8.73 9.18
N ALA A 7 16.07 -7.72 8.68
CA ALA A 7 16.25 -7.44 7.26
C ALA A 7 16.83 -8.66 6.51
N SER A 8 17.66 -9.47 7.19
CA SER A 8 18.20 -10.73 6.65
C SER A 8 17.15 -11.82 6.42
N GLN A 9 15.96 -11.68 7.02
CA GLN A 9 14.81 -12.55 6.84
C GLN A 9 13.86 -12.05 5.74
N LEU A 10 14.18 -10.92 5.09
CA LEU A 10 13.46 -10.43 3.92
C LEU A 10 14.10 -10.95 2.61
N GLY A 11 13.78 -10.33 1.48
CA GLY A 11 14.22 -10.78 0.16
C GLY A 11 13.84 -12.24 -0.08
N THR A 12 14.80 -13.05 -0.54
CA THR A 12 14.57 -14.49 -0.83
C THR A 12 14.00 -15.31 0.35
N GLN A 13 14.15 -14.85 1.60
CA GLN A 13 13.61 -15.51 2.80
C GLN A 13 12.23 -14.99 3.21
N MET A 14 11.76 -13.89 2.60
CA MET A 14 10.55 -13.18 3.02
C MET A 14 9.33 -14.08 3.02
N VAL A 15 9.16 -14.91 1.99
CA VAL A 15 7.99 -15.79 1.89
C VAL A 15 7.99 -16.87 2.98
N SER A 16 9.15 -17.40 3.38
CA SER A 16 9.23 -18.28 4.56
C SER A 16 8.91 -17.53 5.84
N THR A 17 9.44 -16.32 6.01
CA THR A 17 9.18 -15.48 7.19
C THR A 17 7.70 -15.12 7.33
N ILE A 18 7.00 -14.82 6.23
CA ILE A 18 5.55 -14.62 6.21
C ILE A 18 4.83 -15.88 6.70
N ARG A 19 5.24 -17.07 6.24
CA ARG A 19 4.60 -18.34 6.68
C ARG A 19 4.82 -18.58 8.18
N ASP A 20 6.03 -18.37 8.67
CA ASP A 20 6.35 -18.54 10.09
C ASP A 20 5.56 -17.54 10.94
N ALA A 21 5.45 -16.29 10.48
CA ALA A 21 4.62 -15.27 11.10
C ALA A 21 3.14 -15.66 11.13
N VAL A 22 2.59 -16.19 10.03
CA VAL A 22 1.20 -16.66 9.97
C VAL A 22 0.94 -17.76 10.99
N VAL A 23 1.87 -18.71 11.13
CA VAL A 23 1.75 -19.81 12.10
C VAL A 23 1.79 -19.26 13.52
N GLN A 24 2.75 -18.39 13.84
CA GLN A 24 2.92 -17.85 15.19
C GLN A 24 1.79 -16.90 15.61
N LEU A 25 1.26 -16.11 14.68
CA LEU A 25 0.17 -15.17 14.92
C LEU A 25 -1.21 -15.84 14.91
N GLY A 26 -1.29 -17.12 14.55
CA GLY A 26 -2.53 -17.87 14.46
C GLY A 26 -3.17 -17.75 13.08
N LYS A 27 -3.09 -18.84 12.31
CA LYS A 27 -3.55 -18.89 10.91
C LYS A 27 -4.99 -18.39 10.72
N THR A 28 -5.94 -18.83 11.54
CA THR A 28 -7.35 -18.43 11.43
C THR A 28 -7.55 -16.93 11.65
N GLU A 29 -6.82 -16.35 12.60
CA GLU A 29 -6.88 -14.91 12.88
C GLU A 29 -6.29 -14.09 11.72
N VAL A 30 -5.18 -14.57 11.13
CA VAL A 30 -4.59 -13.96 9.93
C VAL A 30 -5.54 -14.03 8.74
N GLU A 31 -6.17 -15.18 8.50
CA GLU A 31 -7.12 -15.37 7.41
C GLU A 31 -8.38 -14.53 7.57
N GLU A 32 -8.84 -14.29 8.80
CA GLU A 32 -9.98 -13.41 9.07
C GLU A 32 -9.63 -11.94 8.90
N ARG A 33 -8.48 -11.50 9.43
CA ARG A 33 -8.05 -10.10 9.38
C ARG A 33 -7.50 -9.70 8.02
N GLY A 34 -7.00 -10.66 7.24
CA GLY A 34 -6.51 -10.43 5.87
C GLY A 34 -5.14 -9.78 5.78
N TYR A 35 -4.39 -9.64 6.89
CA TYR A 35 -3.05 -9.04 6.85
C TYR A 35 -2.14 -9.53 7.98
N ILE A 36 -0.83 -9.37 7.75
CA ILE A 36 0.19 -9.31 8.81
C ILE A 36 1.11 -8.13 8.55
N LEU A 37 1.82 -7.71 9.58
CA LEU A 37 2.82 -6.66 9.47
C LEU A 37 4.14 -7.17 10.05
N LEU A 38 5.16 -7.26 9.20
CA LEU A 38 6.50 -7.65 9.61
C LEU A 38 7.24 -6.39 10.07
N GLU A 39 7.59 -6.34 11.35
CA GLU A 39 8.35 -5.25 11.95
C GLU A 39 9.83 -5.56 11.76
N SER A 40 10.40 -5.08 10.65
CA SER A 40 11.80 -5.34 10.31
C SER A 40 12.73 -4.25 10.87
N ASP A 41 14.01 -4.59 11.04
CA ASP A 41 15.05 -3.62 11.37
C ASP A 41 15.63 -2.90 10.14
N VAL A 42 14.95 -2.96 8.97
CA VAL A 42 15.30 -2.16 7.80
C VAL A 42 15.20 -0.68 8.13
N SER A 43 16.28 0.05 7.93
CA SER A 43 16.32 1.48 8.18
C SER A 43 17.18 2.18 7.13
N TYR A 44 16.64 3.27 6.59
CA TYR A 44 17.34 4.17 5.67
C TYR A 44 17.12 5.60 6.12
N LYS A 45 18.14 6.46 5.97
CA LYS A 45 17.91 7.88 6.24
C LYS A 45 17.07 8.49 5.13
N PRO A 46 16.07 9.31 5.47
CA PRO A 46 15.30 10.11 4.51
C PRO A 46 16.18 10.82 3.47
N SER A 47 17.32 11.38 3.89
CA SER A 47 18.28 12.07 3.00
C SER A 47 18.99 11.15 2.02
N GLU A 48 19.29 9.91 2.41
CA GLU A 48 19.96 8.93 1.54
C GLU A 48 19.02 8.48 0.42
N LEU A 49 17.74 8.24 0.75
CA LEU A 49 16.73 7.89 -0.24
C LEU A 49 16.37 9.07 -1.15
N ALA A 50 16.30 10.29 -0.59
CA ALA A 50 16.10 11.49 -1.40
C ALA A 50 17.23 11.68 -2.42
N GLN A 51 18.49 11.50 -1.99
CA GLN A 51 19.64 11.56 -2.89
C GLN A 51 19.57 10.45 -3.95
N LEU A 52 19.22 9.21 -3.55
CA LEU A 52 19.06 8.10 -4.49
C LEU A 52 18.07 8.44 -5.60
N VAL A 53 16.91 9.03 -5.26
CA VAL A 53 15.90 9.44 -6.24
C VAL A 53 16.40 10.59 -7.11
N GLN A 54 17.12 11.57 -6.54
CA GLN A 54 17.70 12.69 -7.30
C GLN A 54 18.79 12.27 -8.29
N ASP A 55 19.56 11.24 -7.95
CA ASP A 55 20.62 10.69 -8.82
C ASP A 55 20.04 9.86 -9.98
N CYS A 56 18.76 9.48 -9.90
CA CYS A 56 18.08 8.75 -10.97
C CYS A 56 17.65 9.68 -12.09
N THR A 57 17.79 9.20 -13.33
CA THR A 57 17.08 9.84 -14.45
C THR A 57 15.61 9.50 -14.33
N MET A 58 14.78 10.51 -14.06
CA MET A 58 13.34 10.31 -14.01
C MET A 58 12.83 9.91 -15.40
N PRO A 59 12.02 8.84 -15.51
CA PRO A 59 11.34 8.56 -16.77
C PRO A 59 10.51 9.80 -17.15
N GLU A 60 10.39 10.09 -18.44
CA GLU A 60 9.32 10.97 -18.91
C GLU A 60 8.03 10.46 -18.27
N VAL A 61 7.25 11.35 -17.66
CA VAL A 61 5.99 10.98 -16.99
C VAL A 61 5.04 10.46 -18.07
N ALA A 62 5.19 9.17 -18.40
CA ALA A 62 4.54 8.51 -19.50
C ALA A 62 3.14 8.17 -19.03
N ASN A 63 2.22 9.15 -19.08
CA ASN A 63 0.79 8.98 -18.82
C ASN A 63 0.52 7.96 -17.69
N GLY A 64 1.20 8.13 -16.55
CA GLY A 64 0.84 7.42 -15.34
C GLY A 64 -0.64 7.69 -15.09
N ILE A 65 -1.41 6.67 -14.72
CA ILE A 65 -2.87 6.72 -14.58
C ILE A 65 -3.26 8.06 -13.98
N THR A 66 -3.69 8.97 -14.86
CA THR A 66 -4.10 10.30 -14.47
C THR A 66 -5.50 10.08 -13.98
N ALA A 67 -5.70 10.00 -12.67
CA ALA A 67 -7.01 10.25 -12.11
C ALA A 67 -7.31 11.73 -12.40
N CYS A 68 -7.91 12.00 -13.58
CA CYS A 68 -8.19 13.30 -14.20
C CYS A 68 -7.45 14.51 -13.61
N VAL A 69 -6.28 14.87 -14.17
CA VAL A 69 -5.71 16.21 -14.00
C VAL A 69 -4.93 16.62 -15.25
N ASP A 70 -5.53 17.57 -15.99
CA ASP A 70 -4.95 18.61 -16.87
C ASP A 70 -3.59 18.40 -17.56
N THR A 71 -3.56 18.57 -18.89
CA THR A 71 -2.43 18.28 -19.78
C THR A 71 -1.27 19.30 -19.78
N ASP A 72 -1.31 20.33 -18.93
CA ASP A 72 -0.38 21.46 -18.99
C ASP A 72 0.63 21.57 -17.83
N LEU A 73 0.88 20.50 -17.06
CA LEU A 73 1.83 20.54 -15.94
C LEU A 73 3.07 19.66 -16.18
N SER A 74 4.13 20.24 -16.74
CA SER A 74 5.49 19.70 -16.56
C SER A 74 5.92 19.97 -15.11
N VAL A 75 5.91 18.95 -14.25
CA VAL A 75 6.40 19.07 -12.88
C VAL A 75 7.91 18.86 -12.86
N ASP A 76 8.66 19.93 -12.61
CA ASP A 76 10.10 19.89 -12.38
C ASP A 76 10.39 19.41 -10.93
N VAL A 77 10.61 18.11 -10.80
CA VAL A 77 10.85 17.42 -9.52
C VAL A 77 12.19 17.81 -8.88
N SER A 78 13.11 18.44 -9.63
CA SER A 78 14.42 18.89 -9.12
C SER A 78 14.32 20.05 -8.12
N THR A 79 13.16 20.72 -8.08
CA THR A 79 12.88 21.85 -7.18
C THR A 79 12.17 21.44 -5.88
N PHE A 80 11.79 20.16 -5.73
CA PHE A 80 10.99 19.70 -4.60
C PHE A 80 11.84 19.35 -3.38
N GLN A 81 11.60 20.05 -2.27
CA GLN A 81 12.04 19.62 -0.95
C GLN A 81 11.11 18.53 -0.44
N LEU A 82 11.57 17.27 -0.41
CA LEU A 82 10.88 16.16 0.25
C LEU A 82 10.78 16.46 1.75
N ASN A 83 9.62 16.92 2.21
CA ASN A 83 9.37 17.10 3.63
C ASN A 83 8.95 15.76 4.25
N LEU A 84 9.95 15.01 4.71
CA LEU A 84 9.79 13.69 5.35
C LEU A 84 9.56 13.80 6.86
N ALA A 85 9.18 14.98 7.37
CA ALA A 85 8.96 15.18 8.80
C ALA A 85 7.72 14.41 9.29
N SER A 86 7.91 13.56 10.31
CA SER A 86 6.82 12.89 11.02
C SER A 86 6.02 13.91 11.83
N ARG A 87 4.73 14.08 11.54
CA ARG A 87 3.78 14.64 12.50
C ARG A 87 3.35 13.50 13.43
N THR A 88 3.26 13.75 14.73
CA THR A 88 2.58 12.86 15.67
C THR A 88 1.12 13.32 15.79
N PRO A 89 0.14 12.43 15.54
CA PRO A 89 -1.18 12.69 16.08
C PRO A 89 -1.81 11.48 16.81
N HIS A 90 -2.70 11.82 17.73
CA HIS A 90 -3.65 10.93 18.41
C HIS A 90 -4.57 10.21 17.43
N ASP A 91 -4.98 8.98 17.78
CA ASP A 91 -5.99 8.12 17.13
C ASP A 91 -5.91 8.00 15.57
N PRO A 92 -5.29 6.92 15.05
CA PRO A 92 -5.22 6.64 13.61
C PRO A 92 -6.56 6.60 12.88
N GLU A 93 -7.62 6.12 13.54
CA GLU A 93 -8.94 6.03 12.93
C GLU A 93 -9.54 7.43 12.72
N MET A 94 -9.38 8.31 13.71
CA MET A 94 -9.80 9.70 13.63
C MET A 94 -9.05 10.45 12.53
N GLN A 95 -7.73 10.29 12.43
CA GLN A 95 -6.94 10.91 11.36
C GLN A 95 -7.38 10.48 9.96
N PHE A 96 -7.61 9.17 9.77
CA PHE A 96 -8.11 8.66 8.50
C PHE A 96 -9.49 9.26 8.18
N GLN A 97 -10.36 9.35 9.19
CA GLN A 97 -11.69 9.93 9.01
C GLN A 97 -11.65 11.42 8.69
N ASP A 98 -10.76 12.18 9.33
CA ASP A 98 -10.57 13.61 9.07
C ASP A 98 -10.07 13.86 7.65
N TRP A 99 -9.16 13.01 7.17
CA TRP A 99 -8.71 13.02 5.78
C TRP A 99 -9.86 12.72 4.80
N VAL A 100 -10.71 11.70 5.08
CA VAL A 100 -11.88 11.40 4.24
C VAL A 100 -12.87 12.56 4.21
N ASN A 101 -13.02 13.30 5.32
CA ASN A 101 -13.89 14.46 5.40
C ASN A 101 -13.33 15.68 4.66
N ASN A 102 -12.00 15.79 4.56
CA ASN A 102 -11.30 16.94 3.98
C ASN A 102 -10.14 16.48 3.07
N PRO A 103 -10.43 15.76 1.96
CA PRO A 103 -9.38 15.24 1.10
C PRO A 103 -8.65 16.38 0.40
N LEU A 104 -7.35 16.19 0.18
CA LEU A 104 -6.58 17.08 -0.69
C LEU A 104 -7.12 17.00 -2.12
N GLU A 105 -7.32 18.14 -2.77
CA GLU A 105 -7.82 18.17 -4.15
C GLU A 105 -6.86 17.51 -5.14
N ARG A 106 -5.55 17.64 -4.91
CA ARG A 106 -4.49 17.05 -5.73
C ARG A 106 -3.35 16.57 -4.84
N THR A 107 -2.91 15.34 -5.07
CA THR A 107 -1.76 14.73 -4.38
C THR A 107 -0.76 14.21 -5.41
N PRO A 108 0.41 14.85 -5.57
CA PRO A 108 1.43 14.34 -6.47
C PRO A 108 2.12 13.11 -5.86
N TYR A 109 2.11 12.01 -6.61
CA TYR A 109 2.84 10.79 -6.30
C TYR A 109 3.34 10.12 -7.58
N LEU A 110 4.31 9.23 -7.43
CA LEU A 110 4.89 8.45 -8.52
C LEU A 110 4.76 6.96 -8.21
N ILE A 111 4.24 6.19 -9.17
CA ILE A 111 4.31 4.73 -9.22
C ILE A 111 5.12 4.37 -10.46
N CYS A 112 6.23 3.66 -10.28
CA CYS A 112 7.13 3.32 -11.39
C CYS A 112 7.93 2.04 -11.10
N GLU A 113 8.48 1.44 -12.13
CA GLU A 113 9.57 0.47 -11.94
C GLU A 113 10.73 1.13 -11.18
N PRO A 114 11.57 0.36 -10.47
CA PRO A 114 12.68 0.92 -9.70
C PRO A 114 13.56 1.84 -10.55
N LEU A 115 13.71 3.11 -10.11
CA LEU A 115 14.38 4.15 -10.89
C LEU A 115 15.88 3.90 -11.08
N CYS A 116 16.48 3.10 -10.19
CA CYS A 116 17.85 2.63 -10.32
C CYS A 116 18.01 1.23 -9.75
N ASN A 117 19.09 0.56 -10.17
CA ASN A 117 19.52 -0.68 -9.53
C ASN A 117 20.13 -0.38 -8.16
N HIS A 118 19.44 -0.77 -7.09
CA HIS A 118 19.88 -0.56 -5.72
C HIS A 118 19.46 -1.75 -4.84
N GLY A 119 20.20 -1.99 -3.74
CA GLY A 119 19.97 -3.13 -2.84
C GLY A 119 18.57 -3.18 -2.23
N ILE A 120 17.88 -2.03 -2.12
CA ILE A 120 16.48 -1.94 -1.65
C ILE A 120 15.52 -2.75 -2.50
N ASN A 121 15.81 -2.92 -3.80
CA ASN A 121 14.96 -3.67 -4.72
C ASN A 121 14.95 -5.17 -4.41
N ASN A 122 15.89 -5.65 -3.60
CA ASN A 122 16.01 -7.06 -3.23
C ASN A 122 15.42 -7.36 -1.83
N LEU A 123 14.81 -6.36 -1.17
CA LEU A 123 14.21 -6.53 0.15
C LEU A 123 12.82 -7.18 0.07
N LEU A 124 12.12 -7.05 -1.05
CA LEU A 124 10.88 -7.75 -1.32
C LEU A 124 11.11 -8.82 -2.39
N ASP A 125 10.51 -9.99 -2.22
CA ASP A 125 10.62 -11.10 -3.17
C ASP A 125 9.30 -11.86 -3.24
N ALA A 126 8.79 -12.13 -4.45
CA ALA A 126 7.50 -12.82 -4.61
C ALA A 126 7.58 -14.34 -4.40
N GLY A 127 8.78 -14.86 -4.09
CA GLY A 127 9.06 -16.26 -3.86
C GLY A 127 9.30 -17.05 -5.14
N PRO A 128 9.87 -18.26 -5.00
CA PRO A 128 10.35 -19.04 -6.14
C PRO A 128 9.24 -19.44 -7.13
N LYS A 129 7.99 -19.58 -6.66
CA LYS A 129 6.86 -19.96 -7.53
C LYS A 129 6.46 -18.83 -8.49
N LEU A 130 6.42 -17.58 -8.00
CA LEU A 130 6.03 -16.44 -8.83
C LEU A 130 7.23 -15.92 -9.63
N ASN A 131 8.44 -16.00 -9.07
CA ASN A 131 9.69 -15.67 -9.77
C ASN A 131 10.00 -16.63 -10.94
N ALA A 132 9.42 -17.83 -10.95
CA ALA A 132 9.52 -18.76 -12.08
C ALA A 132 8.63 -18.36 -13.29
N ARG A 133 7.77 -17.36 -13.13
CA ARG A 133 6.98 -16.80 -14.24
C ARG A 133 7.80 -15.75 -15.00
N PRO A 134 7.43 -15.41 -16.24
CA PRO A 134 7.98 -14.24 -16.93
C PRO A 134 7.87 -12.98 -16.07
N HIS A 135 8.63 -11.94 -16.43
CA HIS A 135 8.55 -10.64 -15.78
C HIS A 135 7.12 -10.08 -15.86
N ILE A 136 6.51 -9.84 -14.70
CA ILE A 136 5.20 -9.20 -14.56
C ILE A 136 5.42 -8.00 -13.61
N PRO A 137 5.49 -6.77 -14.16
CA PRO A 137 5.75 -5.57 -13.36
C PRO A 137 4.73 -5.43 -12.23
N GLY A 138 5.22 -5.28 -11.00
CA GLY A 138 4.39 -5.10 -9.81
C GLY A 138 3.79 -6.35 -9.18
N ASP A 139 3.85 -7.49 -9.86
CA ASP A 139 3.47 -8.78 -9.28
C ASP A 139 4.69 -9.53 -8.75
N ASN A 140 5.61 -9.91 -9.65
CA ASN A 140 6.83 -10.63 -9.29
C ASN A 140 8.10 -9.80 -9.34
N HIS A 141 7.95 -8.50 -9.61
CA HIS A 141 9.01 -7.50 -9.55
C HIS A 141 8.48 -6.26 -8.82
N PRO A 142 9.26 -5.68 -7.90
CA PRO A 142 8.80 -4.53 -7.12
C PRO A 142 8.62 -3.30 -8.01
N TYR A 143 7.69 -2.42 -7.64
CA TYR A 143 7.65 -1.03 -8.08
C TYR A 143 7.93 -0.10 -6.91
N TRP A 144 8.31 1.13 -7.21
CA TRP A 144 8.45 2.19 -6.23
C TRP A 144 7.19 3.04 -6.17
N TYR A 145 6.78 3.35 -4.95
CA TYR A 145 5.71 4.30 -4.67
C TYR A 145 6.31 5.48 -3.91
N ILE A 146 6.37 6.66 -4.55
CA ILE A 146 6.94 7.87 -3.98
C ILE A 146 5.84 8.92 -3.83
N SER A 147 5.41 9.16 -2.60
CA SER A 147 4.53 10.29 -2.27
C SER A 147 5.35 11.56 -2.13
N LEU A 148 5.01 12.61 -2.87
CA LEU A 148 5.69 13.90 -2.78
C LEU A 148 5.04 14.84 -1.74
N VAL A 149 3.86 14.46 -1.26
CA VAL A 149 3.11 15.14 -0.20
C VAL A 149 2.56 14.12 0.81
N ALA A 150 2.26 14.59 2.01
CA ALA A 150 1.50 13.80 2.98
C ALA A 150 0.12 13.45 2.42
N ASP A 151 -0.52 12.45 3.02
CA ASP A 151 -1.93 12.16 2.80
C ASP A 151 -2.30 11.79 1.34
N THR A 152 -1.37 11.12 0.65
CA THR A 152 -1.61 10.52 -0.68
C THR A 152 -2.49 9.27 -0.54
N PRO A 153 -3.62 9.19 -1.25
CA PRO A 153 -4.54 8.05 -1.12
C PRO A 153 -4.21 6.87 -2.03
N ALA A 154 -4.65 5.70 -1.58
CA ALA A 154 -4.88 4.53 -2.42
C ALA A 154 -6.35 4.09 -2.29
N THR A 155 -6.95 3.63 -3.38
CA THR A 155 -8.34 3.19 -3.42
C THR A 155 -8.48 1.80 -2.81
N ILE A 156 -9.67 1.46 -2.30
CA ILE A 156 -9.93 0.10 -1.78
C ILE A 156 -9.94 -0.92 -2.93
N HIS A 157 -9.24 -2.02 -2.75
CA HIS A 157 -9.13 -3.11 -3.72
C HIS A 157 -8.66 -4.40 -3.03
N ILE A 158 -8.76 -5.50 -3.77
CA ILE A 158 -7.97 -6.71 -3.55
C ILE A 158 -6.93 -6.81 -4.66
N GLU A 159 -5.86 -7.57 -4.43
CA GLU A 159 -4.80 -7.76 -5.41
C GLU A 159 -5.25 -8.59 -6.61
N ASP A 160 -4.55 -8.40 -7.73
CA ASP A 160 -4.84 -9.15 -8.95
C ASP A 160 -4.64 -10.66 -8.75
N ALA A 161 -5.47 -11.42 -9.48
CA ALA A 161 -5.58 -12.88 -9.35
C ALA A 161 -5.83 -13.38 -7.91
N ASN A 162 -6.34 -12.52 -7.02
CA ASN A 162 -6.50 -12.80 -5.60
C ASN A 162 -5.18 -13.28 -4.96
N SER A 163 -4.09 -12.60 -5.30
CA SER A 163 -2.77 -12.85 -4.76
C SER A 163 -2.57 -12.16 -3.41
N ALA A 164 -1.41 -12.40 -2.79
CA ALA A 164 -0.95 -11.65 -1.62
C ALA A 164 -0.04 -10.52 -2.09
N SER A 165 -0.02 -9.38 -1.40
CA SER A 165 0.99 -8.34 -1.64
C SER A 165 1.90 -8.11 -0.44
N ALA A 166 3.05 -7.50 -0.69
CA ALA A 166 3.99 -7.05 0.33
C ALA A 166 4.41 -5.61 0.02
N ASN A 167 4.28 -4.73 0.99
CA ASN A 167 4.62 -3.31 0.87
C ASN A 167 5.60 -2.93 1.98
N LEU A 168 6.85 -2.62 1.62
CA LEU A 168 7.85 -2.09 2.55
C LEU A 168 7.82 -0.57 2.55
N LEU A 169 7.61 0.04 3.72
CA LEU A 169 7.74 1.48 3.89
C LEU A 169 9.19 1.82 4.23
N LEU A 170 9.96 2.32 3.27
CA LEU A 170 11.40 2.58 3.47
C LEU A 170 11.68 3.79 4.37
N ALA A 171 10.93 4.89 4.20
CA ALA A 171 11.07 6.12 4.97
C ALA A 171 9.84 7.03 4.83
N GLY A 172 9.80 8.11 5.60
CA GLY A 172 8.76 9.13 5.57
C GLY A 172 7.77 9.03 6.73
N ALA A 173 6.60 9.63 6.55
CA ALA A 173 5.50 9.54 7.51
C ALA A 173 4.88 8.14 7.54
N GLU A 174 4.14 7.85 8.60
CA GLU A 174 3.39 6.59 8.73
C GLU A 174 2.36 6.44 7.61
N LYS A 175 2.19 5.20 7.11
CA LYS A 175 1.13 4.86 6.15
C LYS A 175 -0.05 4.23 6.89
N HIS A 176 -1.23 4.81 6.70
CA HIS A 176 -2.47 4.30 7.29
C HIS A 176 -3.20 3.40 6.30
N TRP A 177 -3.46 2.17 6.71
CA TRP A 177 -4.20 1.18 5.94
C TRP A 177 -5.58 1.00 6.55
N ILE A 178 -6.61 0.87 5.72
CA ILE A 178 -7.91 0.39 6.15
C ILE A 178 -8.11 -1.02 5.61
N VAL A 179 -8.27 -1.99 6.50
CA VAL A 179 -8.42 -3.40 6.15
C VAL A 179 -9.78 -3.87 6.58
N VAL A 180 -10.62 -4.30 5.62
CA VAL A 180 -11.93 -4.90 5.90
C VAL A 180 -11.71 -6.37 6.20
N HIS A 181 -12.26 -6.86 7.32
CA HIS A 181 -12.15 -8.28 7.67
C HIS A 181 -12.89 -9.14 6.65
N ARG A 182 -12.40 -10.36 6.46
CA ARG A 182 -12.92 -11.28 5.45
C ARG A 182 -14.38 -11.65 5.69
N SER A 183 -14.81 -11.79 6.95
CA SER A 183 -16.23 -11.98 7.29
C SER A 183 -17.14 -10.83 6.83
N SER A 184 -16.57 -9.64 6.61
CA SER A 184 -17.28 -8.45 6.15
C SER A 184 -17.17 -8.19 4.65
N ALA A 185 -16.34 -8.93 3.89
CA ALA A 185 -16.10 -8.70 2.46
C ALA A 185 -17.37 -8.75 1.61
N ALA A 186 -18.18 -9.81 1.74
CA ALA A 186 -19.43 -9.95 0.97
C ALA A 186 -20.44 -8.84 1.30
N LYS A 187 -20.56 -8.48 2.59
CA LYS A 187 -21.43 -7.40 3.04
C LYS A 187 -20.92 -6.04 2.56
N PHE A 188 -19.61 -5.84 2.54
CA PHE A 188 -18.99 -4.63 2.00
C PHE A 188 -19.36 -4.46 0.53
N GLU A 189 -19.17 -5.49 -0.30
CA GLU A 189 -19.58 -5.43 -1.70
C GLU A 189 -21.08 -5.17 -1.87
N GLU A 190 -21.95 -5.81 -1.07
CA GLU A 190 -23.39 -5.54 -1.10
C GLU A 190 -23.69 -4.06 -0.81
N CYS A 191 -23.00 -3.46 0.17
CA CYS A 191 -23.10 -2.04 0.45
C CYS A 191 -22.63 -1.18 -0.74
N ILE A 192 -21.50 -1.50 -1.37
CA ILE A 192 -21.02 -0.75 -2.55
C ILE A 192 -21.99 -0.89 -3.73
N ARG A 193 -22.59 -2.08 -3.98
CA ARG A 193 -23.61 -2.25 -5.03
C ARG A 193 -24.84 -1.37 -4.81
N LYS A 194 -25.23 -1.13 -3.55
CA LYS A 194 -26.35 -0.24 -3.22
C LYS A 194 -26.04 1.23 -3.52
N GLU A 195 -24.80 1.66 -3.27
CA GLU A 195 -24.33 3.01 -3.63
C GLU A 195 -24.19 3.17 -5.16
N PHE A 196 -23.64 2.16 -5.83
CA PHE A 196 -23.33 2.18 -7.27
C PHE A 196 -24.20 1.21 -8.06
N LYS A 197 -25.48 1.54 -8.23
CA LYS A 197 -26.51 0.68 -8.85
C LYS A 197 -26.20 0.19 -10.27
N LYS A 198 -25.28 0.84 -11.01
CA LYS A 198 -24.91 0.49 -12.39
C LYS A 198 -23.92 -0.68 -12.49
N SER A 199 -23.42 -1.18 -11.36
CA SER A 199 -22.26 -2.08 -11.32
C SER A 199 -22.58 -3.53 -10.97
N GLN A 200 -23.84 -3.95 -11.17
CA GLN A 200 -24.34 -5.22 -10.64
C GLN A 200 -23.80 -6.47 -11.34
N THR A 201 -23.23 -6.36 -12.53
CA THR A 201 -22.90 -7.52 -13.38
C THR A 201 -21.46 -7.98 -13.30
N CYS A 202 -20.54 -7.17 -12.77
CA CYS A 202 -19.13 -7.53 -12.66
C CYS A 202 -18.82 -8.00 -11.23
N SER A 203 -18.14 -9.15 -11.09
CA SER A 203 -17.66 -9.63 -9.77
C SER A 203 -16.59 -8.70 -9.19
N GLU A 204 -15.90 -7.95 -10.05
CA GLU A 204 -14.74 -7.13 -9.73
C GLU A 204 -15.06 -5.63 -9.73
N PHE A 205 -16.34 -5.29 -9.52
CA PHE A 205 -16.83 -3.94 -9.75
C PHE A 205 -16.27 -2.88 -8.80
N VAL A 206 -15.83 -3.27 -7.58
CA VAL A 206 -15.36 -2.33 -6.56
C VAL A 206 -14.16 -1.52 -7.08
N ARG A 207 -13.17 -2.17 -7.70
CA ARG A 207 -11.98 -1.52 -8.24
C ARG A 207 -12.28 -0.59 -9.43
N HIS A 208 -13.43 -0.73 -10.08
CA HIS A 208 -13.83 0.18 -11.16
C HIS A 208 -14.28 1.54 -10.65
N HIS A 209 -14.61 1.65 -9.35
CA HIS A 209 -15.14 2.88 -8.78
C HIS A 209 -14.06 3.83 -8.25
N ASN A 210 -12.82 3.36 -8.09
CA ASN A 210 -11.71 4.17 -7.57
C ASN A 210 -12.10 4.91 -6.27
N ILE A 211 -12.68 4.18 -5.32
CA ILE A 211 -13.22 4.78 -4.08
C ILE A 211 -12.26 4.60 -2.90
N VAL A 212 -12.31 5.56 -1.99
CA VAL A 212 -11.81 5.42 -0.62
C VAL A 212 -13.02 5.45 0.32
N VAL A 213 -13.05 4.56 1.30
CA VAL A 213 -14.10 4.48 2.31
C VAL A 213 -13.54 4.85 3.68
N GLY A 214 -14.27 5.64 4.44
CA GLY A 214 -13.87 6.07 5.78
C GLY A 214 -14.38 5.17 6.90
N PRO A 215 -13.73 5.16 8.08
CA PRO A 215 -14.14 4.38 9.25
C PRO A 215 -15.61 4.57 9.63
N SER A 216 -16.11 5.82 9.64
CA SER A 216 -17.51 6.12 9.96
C SER A 216 -18.49 5.49 8.98
N TRP A 217 -18.12 5.35 7.70
CA TRP A 217 -18.96 4.73 6.68
C TRP A 217 -19.08 3.22 6.91
N LEU A 218 -17.95 2.57 7.27
CA LEU A 218 -17.87 1.14 7.57
C LEU A 218 -18.61 0.81 8.87
N ALA A 219 -18.35 1.56 9.94
CA ALA A 219 -18.96 1.38 11.25
C ALA A 219 -20.48 1.53 11.21
N LYS A 220 -21.02 2.56 10.52
CA LYS A 220 -22.47 2.76 10.35
C LYS A 220 -23.17 1.60 9.62
N ARG A 221 -22.41 0.82 8.84
CA ARG A 221 -22.91 -0.37 8.12
C ARG A 221 -22.67 -1.66 8.89
N GLY A 222 -22.06 -1.59 10.08
CA GLY A 222 -21.70 -2.76 10.88
C GLY A 222 -20.75 -3.69 10.15
N LEU A 223 -19.77 -3.12 9.45
CA LEU A 223 -18.65 -3.85 8.86
C LEU A 223 -17.53 -3.92 9.89
N ILE A 224 -16.85 -5.07 9.96
CA ILE A 224 -15.68 -5.27 10.80
C ILE A 224 -14.46 -4.89 9.97
N PHE A 225 -13.66 -3.97 10.50
CA PHE A 225 -12.48 -3.42 9.82
C PHE A 225 -11.46 -2.96 10.85
N GLU A 226 -10.26 -2.65 10.37
CA GLU A 226 -9.18 -2.07 11.17
C GLU A 226 -8.48 -0.95 10.43
N VAL A 227 -8.03 0.05 11.19
CA VAL A 227 -7.04 1.02 10.71
C VAL A 227 -5.66 0.61 11.23
N VAL A 228 -4.77 0.26 10.31
CA VAL A 228 -3.43 -0.26 10.62
C VAL A 228 -2.38 0.78 10.26
N VAL A 229 -1.55 1.12 11.24
CA VAL A 229 -0.44 2.05 11.06
C VAL A 229 0.82 1.29 10.65
N GLN A 230 1.36 1.58 9.47
CA GLN A 230 2.66 1.09 9.02
C GLN A 230 3.72 2.16 9.22
N ARG A 231 4.83 1.81 9.87
CA ARG A 231 5.97 2.70 10.14
C ARG A 231 7.14 2.42 9.20
N PRO A 232 8.10 3.36 9.04
CA PRO A 232 9.34 3.07 8.34
C PRO A 232 10.02 1.79 8.86
N GLY A 233 10.39 0.90 7.95
CA GLY A 233 10.93 -0.43 8.23
C GLY A 233 9.88 -1.55 8.24
N ASP A 234 8.59 -1.23 8.41
CA ASP A 234 7.53 -2.24 8.42
C ASP A 234 7.21 -2.75 7.00
N VAL A 235 7.01 -4.06 6.87
CA VAL A 235 6.43 -4.69 5.67
C VAL A 235 4.98 -5.04 5.94
N MET A 236 4.05 -4.29 5.36
CA MET A 236 2.64 -4.65 5.33
C MET A 236 2.44 -5.78 4.32
N CYS A 237 1.93 -6.93 4.76
CA CYS A 237 1.61 -8.06 3.89
C CYS A 237 0.09 -8.30 3.91
N THR A 238 -0.56 -8.19 2.75
CA THR A 238 -1.98 -8.52 2.60
C THR A 238 -2.13 -9.99 2.20
N MET A 239 -3.14 -10.64 2.73
CA MET A 239 -3.47 -12.02 2.39
C MET A 239 -4.54 -12.05 1.29
N PRO A 240 -4.66 -13.14 0.52
CA PRO A 240 -5.73 -13.29 -0.46
C PRO A 240 -7.14 -13.18 0.14
N GLY A 241 -7.98 -12.35 -0.48
CA GLY A 241 -9.41 -12.22 -0.22
C GLY A 241 -9.77 -10.99 0.60
#